data_AF-A0A382SSD8-F1
#
_entry.id   AF-A0A382SSD8-F1
#
_cell.length_a   1.000
_cell.length_b   1.000
_cell.length_c   1.000
_cell.angle_alpha   90.00
_cell.angle_beta   90.00
_cell.angle_gamma   90.00
#
_symmetry.space_group_name_H-M   'P 1'
#
loop_
_entity.id
_entity.type
_entity.pdbx_description
1 polymer ?
#
loop_
_entity_poly.entity_id
_entity_poly.type
_entity_poly.pdbx_seq_one_letter_code
_entity_poly.pdbx_strand_id
1 'polypeptide(L)'
;MMIGLYIVIARGNLVKKVMGLSIFQVSVIMFYVSIGKIEGGTAPIIPEGGYQLVYSNPLPHVLMLTAIVVGISTTALALALIVRIQEAYGTVEDDELNKIDGASS
;
A
#
# COMPACT_ATOMS: atom_id res chain seq x y z
N MET A 1 -3.95 -4.42 9.02
CA MET A 1 -4.77 -3.29 8.53
C MET A 1 -4.82 -2.16 9.55
N MET A 2 -5.44 -2.37 10.71
CA MET A 2 -5.62 -1.32 11.74
C MET A 2 -4.32 -0.68 12.22
N ILE A 3 -3.23 -1.44 12.31
CA ILE A 3 -1.92 -0.90 12.70
C ILE A 3 -1.37 0.12 11.68
N GLY A 4 -1.58 -0.12 10.38
CA GLY A 4 -1.16 0.80 9.32
C GLY A 4 -1.96 2.09 9.35
N LEU A 5 -3.28 1.98 9.51
CA LEU A 5 -4.17 3.13 9.68
C LEU A 5 -3.81 3.95 10.92
N TYR A 6 -3.53 3.27 12.04
CA TYR A 6 -3.10 3.92 13.27
C TYR A 6 -1.79 4.71 13.08
N ILE A 7 -0.80 4.15 12.38
CA ILE A 7 0.47 4.85 12.10
C ILE A 7 0.23 6.13 11.29
N VAL A 8 -0.67 6.10 10.30
CA VAL A 8 -1.00 7.27 9.48
C VAL A 8 -1.60 8.41 10.31
N ILE A 9 -2.44 8.08 11.29
CA ILE A 9 -3.12 9.06 12.14
C ILE A 9 -2.20 9.55 13.28
N ALA A 10 -1.44 8.64 13.91
CA ALA A 10 -0.74 8.92 15.17
C ALA A 10 0.67 9.47 14.99
N ARG A 11 1.24 9.48 13.78
CA ARG A 11 2.62 9.93 13.53
C ARG A 11 2.64 11.26 12.79
N GLY A 12 3.33 12.26 13.33
CA GLY A 12 3.60 13.55 12.66
C GLY A 12 4.57 13.42 11.50
N ASN A 13 5.64 12.64 11.66
CA ASN A 13 6.65 12.44 10.60
C ASN A 13 6.05 11.88 9.29
N LEU A 14 6.25 12.60 8.19
CA LEU A 14 5.68 12.26 6.88
C LEU A 14 6.17 10.90 6.33
N VAL A 15 7.44 10.55 6.55
CA VAL A 15 7.98 9.24 6.14
C VAL A 15 7.27 8.11 6.88
N LYS A 16 7.05 8.27 8.18
CA LYS A 16 6.32 7.27 8.99
C LYS A 16 4.87 7.13 8.52
N LYS A 17 4.20 8.22 8.12
CA LYS A 17 2.85 8.15 7.54
C LYS A 17 2.83 7.32 6.25
N VAL A 18 3.79 7.54 5.33
CA VAL A 18 3.89 6.74 4.09
C VAL A 18 4.13 5.26 4.38
N MET A 19 5.03 4.93 5.32
CA MET A 19 5.25 3.53 5.73
C MET A 19 4.00 2.89 6.34
N GLY A 20 3.24 3.65 7.15
CA GLY A 20 1.94 3.22 7.68
C GLY A 20 0.93 2.91 6.58
N LEU A 21 0.89 3.74 5.54
CA LEU A 21 0.03 3.56 4.37
C LEU A 21 0.42 2.30 3.57
N SER A 22 1.71 2.04 3.37
CA SER A 22 2.19 0.81 2.72
C SER A 22 1.79 -0.44 3.50
N ILE A 23 1.93 -0.43 4.83
CA ILE A 23 1.49 -1.54 5.70
C ILE A 23 -0.03 -1.76 5.59
N PHE A 24 -0.81 -0.67 5.54
CA PHE A 24 -2.25 -0.74 5.34
C PHE A 24 -2.58 -1.40 3.99
N GLN A 25 -1.95 -0.98 2.91
CA GLN A 25 -2.16 -1.54 1.57
C GLN A 25 -1.82 -3.04 1.51
N VAL A 26 -0.67 -3.46 2.03
CA VAL A 26 -0.27 -4.88 2.08
C VAL A 26 -1.30 -5.72 2.84
N SER A 27 -1.86 -5.16 3.92
CA SER A 27 -2.91 -5.84 4.70
C SER A 27 -4.20 -6.04 3.89
N VAL A 28 -4.61 -5.05 3.10
CA VAL A 28 -5.79 -5.13 2.22
C VAL A 28 -5.57 -6.19 1.14
N ILE A 29 -4.37 -6.22 0.56
CA ILE A 29 -4.00 -7.23 -0.44
C ILE A 29 -4.11 -8.64 0.16
N MET A 30 -3.52 -8.88 1.32
CA MET A 30 -3.62 -10.17 2.02
C MET A 30 -5.06 -10.57 2.34
N PHE A 31 -5.89 -9.61 2.76
CA PHE A 31 -7.31 -9.86 3.03
C PHE A 31 -8.06 -10.34 1.78
N TYR A 32 -7.86 -9.67 0.64
CA TYR A 32 -8.49 -10.07 -0.63
C TYR A 32 -7.98 -11.42 -1.16
N VAL A 33 -6.68 -11.68 -1.06
CA VAL A 33 -6.10 -12.98 -1.44
C VAL A 33 -6.69 -14.11 -0.60
N SER A 34 -6.92 -13.87 0.69
CA SER A 34 -7.51 -14.86 1.61
C SER A 34 -8.94 -15.22 1.21
N ILE A 35 -9.76 -14.24 0.79
CA ILE A 35 -11.13 -14.47 0.29
C ILE A 35 -11.12 -15.21 -1.06
N GLY A 36 -10.11 -14.96 -1.90
CA GLY A 36 -9.98 -15.60 -3.21
C GLY A 36 -9.54 -17.07 -3.17
N LYS A 37 -9.10 -17.57 -2.02
CA LYS A 37 -8.61 -18.94 -1.87
C LYS A 37 -9.77 -19.91 -1.74
N ILE A 38 -9.78 -20.93 -2.60
CA ILE A 38 -10.72 -22.04 -2.55
C ILE A 38 -9.99 -23.25 -1.96
N GLU A 39 -10.63 -23.97 -1.03
CA GLU A 39 -10.09 -25.21 -0.47
C GLU A 39 -9.90 -26.26 -1.57
N GLY A 40 -8.72 -26.89 -1.62
CA GLY A 40 -8.36 -27.81 -2.72
C GLY A 40 -8.10 -27.13 -4.07
N GLY A 41 -8.27 -25.81 -4.17
CA GLY A 41 -8.05 -25.04 -5.39
C GLY A 41 -6.56 -24.81 -5.69
N THR A 42 -6.13 -25.19 -6.88
CA THR A 42 -4.75 -24.95 -7.38
C THR A 42 -4.64 -23.56 -8.03
N ALA A 43 -3.42 -23.13 -8.38
CA ALA A 43 -3.23 -21.88 -9.13
C ALA A 43 -3.91 -22.00 -10.51
N PRO A 44 -4.55 -20.93 -11.03
CA PRO A 44 -5.28 -20.94 -12.30
C PRO A 44 -4.33 -20.98 -13.51
N ILE A 45 -3.60 -22.09 -13.62
CA ILE A 45 -2.62 -22.39 -14.67
C ILE A 45 -3.01 -23.75 -15.22
N ILE A 46 -3.31 -23.82 -16.52
CA ILE A 46 -3.72 -25.07 -17.18
C ILE A 46 -2.47 -25.93 -17.36
N PRO A 47 -2.37 -27.12 -16.74
CA PRO A 47 -1.25 -28.03 -16.98
C PRO A 47 -1.42 -28.74 -18.33
N GLU A 48 -0.29 -29.09 -18.96
CA GLU A 48 -0.31 -29.94 -20.16
C GLU A 48 -0.83 -31.34 -19.79
N GLY A 49 -2.08 -31.64 -20.15
CA GLY A 49 -2.66 -32.98 -20.04
C GLY A 49 -3.96 -33.15 -19.24
N GLY A 50 -4.59 -32.10 -18.71
CA GLY A 50 -5.89 -32.31 -18.03
C GLY A 50 -6.65 -31.08 -17.57
N TYR A 51 -7.99 -31.15 -17.69
CA TYR A 51 -8.96 -30.10 -17.40
C TYR A 51 -9.69 -30.26 -16.04
N GLN A 52 -9.28 -31.20 -15.18
CA GLN A 52 -9.99 -31.56 -13.94
C GLN A 52 -9.29 -31.07 -12.65
N LEU A 53 -8.92 -29.79 -12.62
CA LEU A 53 -8.42 -29.17 -11.39
C LEU A 53 -9.41 -28.11 -10.94
N VAL A 54 -9.76 -28.14 -9.65
CA VAL A 54 -10.41 -26.99 -9.00
C VAL A 54 -9.36 -25.88 -8.96
N TYR A 55 -9.69 -24.71 -9.50
CA TYR A 55 -8.81 -23.55 -9.49
C TYR A 55 -9.27 -22.56 -8.42
N SER A 56 -8.31 -21.87 -7.81
CA SER A 56 -8.62 -20.68 -7.01
C SER A 56 -9.18 -19.58 -7.93
N ASN A 57 -10.00 -18.67 -7.40
CA ASN A 57 -10.59 -17.61 -8.20
C ASN A 57 -9.46 -16.70 -8.77
N PRO A 58 -9.33 -16.54 -10.10
CA PRO A 58 -8.28 -15.72 -10.70
C PRO A 58 -8.52 -14.22 -10.51
N LEU A 59 -9.76 -13.79 -10.27
CA LEU A 59 -10.11 -12.36 -10.22
C LEU A 59 -9.39 -11.62 -9.09
N PRO A 60 -9.37 -12.10 -7.82
CA PRO A 60 -8.62 -11.43 -6.75
C PRO A 60 -7.12 -11.35 -7.06
N HIS A 61 -6.53 -12.37 -7.67
CA HIS A 61 -5.10 -12.38 -7.97
C HIS A 61 -4.70 -11.26 -8.95
N VAL A 62 -5.48 -11.09 -10.03
CA VAL A 62 -5.23 -10.03 -11.02
C VAL A 62 -5.47 -8.65 -10.43
N LEU A 63 -6.56 -8.45 -9.68
CA LEU A 63 -6.87 -7.17 -9.05
C LEU A 63 -5.80 -6.75 -8.04
N MET A 64 -5.26 -7.70 -7.28
CA MET A 64 -4.20 -7.42 -6.30
C MET A 64 -2.85 -7.13 -6.97
N LEU A 65 -2.51 -7.79 -8.08
CA LEU A 65 -1.29 -7.46 -8.82
C LEU A 65 -1.31 -6.01 -9.30
N THR A 66 -2.44 -5.54 -9.82
CA THR A 66 -2.62 -4.12 -10.21
C THR A 66 -2.50 -3.19 -9.00
N ALA A 67 -3.10 -3.55 -7.87
CA ALA A 67 -3.01 -2.76 -6.64
C ALA A 67 -1.56 -2.63 -6.13
N ILE A 68 -0.74 -3.68 -6.25
CA ILE A 68 0.69 -3.66 -5.88
C ILE A 68 1.43 -2.64 -6.72
N VAL A 69 1.29 -2.68 -8.06
CA VAL A 69 2.00 -1.77 -8.97
C VAL A 69 1.61 -0.31 -8.72
N VAL A 70 0.30 -0.05 -8.56
CA VAL A 70 -0.20 1.30 -8.25
C VAL A 70 0.37 1.78 -6.91
N GLY A 71 0.37 0.93 -5.88
CA GLY A 71 0.86 1.31 -4.57
C GLY A 71 2.36 1.58 -4.48
N ILE A 72 3.18 0.81 -5.19
CA ILE A 72 4.63 1.09 -5.29
C ILE A 72 4.85 2.42 -6.01
N SER A 73 4.08 2.68 -7.07
CA SER A 73 4.18 3.93 -7.85
C SER A 73 3.79 5.16 -7.00
N THR A 74 2.68 5.09 -6.26
CA THR A 74 2.25 6.18 -5.38
C THR A 74 3.18 6.36 -4.18
N THR A 75 3.72 5.28 -3.62
CA THR A 75 4.73 5.34 -2.54
C THR A 75 6.01 6.02 -3.02
N ALA A 76 6.50 5.67 -4.21
CA ALA A 76 7.68 6.31 -4.80
C ALA A 76 7.44 7.82 -5.02
N LEU A 77 6.28 8.20 -5.57
CA LEU A 77 5.90 9.59 -5.72
C LEU A 77 5.82 10.33 -4.37
N ALA A 78 5.18 9.72 -3.36
CA ALA A 78 5.05 10.30 -2.04
C ALA A 78 6.42 10.54 -1.38
N LEU A 79 7.34 9.56 -1.48
CA LEU A 79 8.70 9.72 -0.98
C LEU A 79 9.47 10.81 -1.74
N ALA A 80 9.33 10.89 -3.06
CA ALA A 80 9.94 11.96 -3.84
C ALA A 80 9.43 13.35 -3.41
N LEU A 81 8.13 13.48 -3.14
CA LEU A 81 7.55 14.71 -2.60
C LEU A 81 8.09 15.03 -1.21
N ILE A 82 8.22 14.05 -0.33
CA ILE A 82 8.80 14.25 1.02
C ILE A 82 10.25 14.76 0.94
N VAL A 83 11.05 14.21 0.02
CA VAL A 83 12.42 14.72 -0.22
C VAL A 83 12.38 16.18 -0.66
N ARG A 84 11.48 16.56 -1.58
CA ARG A 84 11.33 17.97 -2.00
C ARG A 84 10.87 18.89 -0.88
N ILE A 85 9.96 18.42 -0.01
CA ILE A 85 9.53 19.18 1.17
C ILE A 85 10.71 19.40 2.12
N GLN A 86 11.51 18.36 2.38
CA GLN A 86 12.71 18.48 3.19
C GLN A 86 13.72 19.48 2.60
N GLU A 87 13.91 19.48 1.28
CA GLU A 87 14.80 20.45 0.59
C GLU A 87 14.28 21.89 0.71
N ALA A 88 12.97 22.11 0.67
CA ALA A 88 12.37 23.45 0.69
C ALA A 88 12.17 24.02 2.10
N TYR A 89 11.74 23.19 3.07
CA TYR A 89 11.36 23.60 4.42
C TYR A 89 12.36 23.18 5.50
N GLY A 90 13.30 22.28 5.20
CA GLY A 90 14.28 21.77 6.15
C GLY A 90 13.75 20.76 7.17
N THR A 91 12.45 20.41 7.10
CA THR A 91 11.81 19.45 8.01
C THR A 91 10.79 18.54 7.30
N VAL A 92 10.60 17.34 7.86
CA VAL A 92 9.58 16.36 7.47
C VAL A 92 8.55 16.10 8.58
N GLU A 93 8.54 16.94 9.62
CA GLU A 93 7.57 16.87 10.71
C GLU A 93 6.38 17.78 10.40
N ASP A 94 5.18 17.19 10.34
CA ASP A 94 3.93 17.85 9.99
C ASP A 94 3.61 19.06 10.89
N ASP A 95 3.89 18.95 12.20
CA ASP A 95 3.66 20.02 13.17
C ASP A 95 4.57 21.24 12.93
N GLU A 96 5.76 21.03 12.40
CA GLU A 96 6.70 22.12 12.07
C GLU A 96 6.32 22.78 10.75
N LEU A 97 5.93 21.99 9.75
CA LEU A 97 5.43 22.49 8.47
C LEU A 97 4.21 23.39 8.65
N ASN A 98 3.23 22.96 9.45
CA ASN A 98 2.02 23.75 9.73
C ASN A 98 2.33 25.10 10.42
N LYS A 99 3.39 25.17 11.22
CA LYS A 99 3.82 26.43 11.86
C LYS A 99 4.49 27.37 10.86
N ILE A 100 5.30 26.84 9.95
CA ILE A 100 5.99 27.64 8.93
C ILE A 100 4.97 28.24 7.96
N ASP A 101 4.02 27.45 7.46
CA ASP A 101 2.95 27.94 6.58
C ASP A 101 2.04 28.93 7.30
N GLY A 102 1.66 28.64 8.55
CA GLY A 102 0.82 29.53 9.37
C GLY A 102 1.50 30.86 9.75
N ALA A 103 2.83 30.92 9.77
CA ALA A 103 3.59 32.16 9.99
C ALA A 103 3.77 33.00 8.71
N SER A 104 3.51 32.40 7.54
CA SER A 104 3.59 33.06 6.23
C SER A 104 2.26 33.67 5.74
N SER A 105 1.17 33.45 6.50
CA SER A 105 -0.20 33.95 6.26
C SER A 105 -0.56 35.10 7.19
#